data_AF-A0A3N9WYH4-F1
#
_entry.id   AF-A0A3N9WYH4-F1
#
_cell.length_a   1.000
_cell.length_b   1.000
_cell.length_c   1.000
_cell.angle_alpha   90.00
_cell.angle_beta   90.00
_cell.angle_gamma   90.00
#
_symmetry.space_group_name_H-M   'P 1'
#
loop_
_entity.id
_entity.type
_entity.pdbx_description
1 polymer ?
#
loop_
_entity_poly.entity_id
_entity_poly.type
_entity_poly.pdbx_seq_one_letter_code
_entity_poly.pdbx_strand_id
1 'polypeptide(L)'
;MSTPALIGVAALRGRYTARSIQLGEDPEVLVPLLRRIWTDTFGRDTDAMAAALLARNWWSLAVNPRPRRWHRQPPVAGLGYPTVTENDTIRQGSLREDLYGFDEWMYLLRPDQRLLVVYEATVHGRWLRHSVHHLDPVEDLFVTAPALAGGGSGMTVCTVCGAVDEIDHVEVPSMAGYGHDTATSCTRCGSSVTTDPMFGAHLTRKPWPPHAPTTGDGEGGAR
;
A
#
# COMPACT_ATOMS: atom_id res chain seq x y z
N MET A 1 4.29 17.34 -12.80
CA MET A 1 2.92 17.81 -13.06
C MET A 1 2.04 16.90 -12.24
N SER A 2 1.18 17.42 -11.37
CA SER A 2 0.38 16.56 -10.52
C SER A 2 -0.70 15.87 -11.35
N THR A 3 -0.67 14.55 -11.35
CA THR A 3 -1.53 13.72 -12.21
C THR A 3 -2.78 13.31 -11.44
N PRO A 4 -3.96 13.23 -12.09
CA PRO A 4 -5.14 12.74 -11.42
C PRO A 4 -4.93 11.30 -10.95
N ALA A 5 -5.34 11.03 -9.70
CA ALA A 5 -5.29 9.71 -9.10
C ALA A 5 -6.63 9.37 -8.45
N LEU A 6 -6.81 8.09 -8.12
CA LEU A 6 -7.96 7.60 -7.37
C LEU A 6 -7.53 7.20 -5.96
N ILE A 7 -8.35 7.49 -4.96
CA ILE A 7 -8.18 6.96 -3.61
C ILE A 7 -9.49 6.44 -3.05
N GLY A 8 -9.46 5.27 -2.43
CA GLY A 8 -10.66 4.63 -1.97
C GLY A 8 -10.43 3.30 -1.27
N VAL A 9 -11.44 2.44 -1.39
CA VAL A 9 -11.53 1.17 -0.69
C VAL A 9 -11.69 0.05 -1.71
N ALA A 10 -10.92 -1.01 -1.55
CA ALA A 10 -11.09 -2.23 -2.31
C ALA A 10 -12.37 -2.94 -1.87
N ALA A 11 -13.15 -3.43 -2.82
CA ALA A 11 -14.28 -4.30 -2.60
C ALA A 11 -13.97 -5.72 -3.09
N LEU A 12 -14.85 -6.67 -2.76
CA LEU A 12 -14.70 -8.06 -3.16
C LEU A 12 -14.61 -8.20 -4.70
N ARG A 13 -13.85 -9.21 -5.14
CA ARG A 13 -13.72 -9.63 -6.55
C ARG A 13 -13.15 -8.56 -7.48
N GLY A 14 -12.19 -7.78 -6.99
CA GLY A 14 -11.52 -6.75 -7.78
C GLY A 14 -12.42 -5.57 -8.15
N ARG A 15 -13.49 -5.33 -7.40
CA ARG A 15 -14.25 -4.08 -7.49
C ARG A 15 -13.64 -3.04 -6.56
N TYR A 16 -13.93 -1.77 -6.80
CA TYR A 16 -13.51 -0.71 -5.90
C TYR A 16 -14.55 0.41 -5.82
N THR A 17 -14.44 1.18 -4.74
CA THR A 17 -15.18 2.42 -4.52
C THR A 17 -14.15 3.48 -4.20
N ALA A 18 -14.03 4.53 -5.01
CA ALA A 18 -12.96 5.53 -4.89
C ALA A 18 -13.42 6.94 -5.28
N ARG A 19 -12.63 7.92 -4.88
CA ARG A 19 -12.76 9.32 -5.29
C ARG A 19 -11.54 9.75 -6.10
N SER A 20 -11.77 10.64 -7.05
CA SER A 20 -10.69 11.29 -7.80
C SER A 20 -10.04 12.38 -6.94
N ILE A 21 -8.71 12.40 -6.95
CA ILE A 21 -7.87 13.46 -6.40
C ILE A 21 -7.12 14.16 -7.53
N GLN A 22 -7.14 15.50 -7.54
CA GLN A 22 -6.46 16.28 -8.58
C GLN A 22 -4.94 16.40 -8.38
N LEU A 23 -4.45 16.13 -7.18
CA LEU A 23 -3.01 16.18 -6.87
C LEU A 23 -2.59 14.84 -6.26
N GLY A 24 -2.70 13.77 -7.04
CA GLY A 24 -2.12 12.48 -6.66
C GLY A 24 -0.61 12.58 -6.67
N GLU A 25 0.00 12.45 -5.49
CA GLU A 25 1.45 12.31 -5.36
C GLU A 25 1.88 10.86 -5.60
N ASP A 26 3.17 10.64 -5.84
CA ASP A 26 3.76 9.32 -6.00
C ASP A 26 3.62 8.46 -4.74
N PRO A 27 3.66 7.12 -4.86
CA PRO A 27 3.49 6.21 -3.73
C PRO A 27 4.49 6.46 -2.58
N GLU A 28 5.70 6.89 -2.91
CA GLU A 28 6.75 7.24 -1.93
C GLU A 28 6.35 8.39 -1.00
N VAL A 29 5.46 9.28 -1.45
CA VAL A 29 4.94 10.42 -0.68
C VAL A 29 3.59 10.09 -0.04
N LEU A 30 2.68 9.48 -0.81
CA LEU A 30 1.31 9.26 -0.37
C LEU A 30 1.18 8.16 0.68
N VAL A 31 1.95 7.07 0.56
CA VAL A 31 1.86 5.94 1.49
C VAL A 31 2.28 6.37 2.92
N PRO A 32 3.43 7.03 3.14
CA PRO A 32 3.78 7.52 4.48
C PRO A 32 2.76 8.51 5.04
N LEU A 33 2.18 9.38 4.20
CA LEU A 33 1.15 10.32 4.61
C LEU A 33 -0.11 9.61 5.09
N LEU A 34 -0.58 8.59 4.36
CA LEU A 34 -1.76 7.82 4.75
C LEU A 34 -1.54 7.04 6.05
N ARG A 35 -0.34 6.49 6.28
CA ARG A 35 0.04 5.87 7.56
C ARG A 35 -0.03 6.86 8.73
N ARG A 36 0.45 8.09 8.49
CA ARG A 36 0.40 9.15 9.48
C ARG A 36 -1.04 9.56 9.80
N ILE A 37 -1.87 9.77 8.77
CA ILE A 37 -3.31 10.08 8.96
C ILE A 37 -4.00 8.96 9.74
N TRP A 38 -3.76 7.70 9.36
CA TRP A 38 -4.30 6.54 10.06
C TRP A 38 -3.95 6.51 11.55
N THR A 39 -2.67 6.78 11.88
CA THR A 39 -2.18 6.74 13.26
C THR A 39 -2.60 7.98 14.06
N ASP A 40 -2.31 9.18 13.54
CA ASP A 40 -2.44 10.44 14.27
C ASP A 40 -3.89 10.92 14.36
N THR A 41 -4.71 10.68 13.32
CA THR A 41 -6.09 11.16 13.26
C THR A 41 -7.10 10.09 13.67
N PHE A 42 -6.95 8.88 13.14
CA PHE A 42 -7.94 7.80 13.35
C PHE A 42 -7.55 6.85 14.47
N GLY A 43 -6.41 7.05 15.15
CA GLY A 43 -6.00 6.19 16.24
C GLY A 43 -5.86 4.71 15.84
N ARG A 44 -5.45 4.46 14.59
CA ARG A 44 -5.37 3.14 13.95
C ARG A 44 -6.73 2.48 13.61
N ASP A 45 -7.83 3.22 13.66
CA ASP A 45 -9.13 2.77 13.17
C ASP A 45 -9.17 2.82 11.63
N THR A 46 -9.14 1.63 11.03
CA THR A 46 -9.07 1.50 9.56
C THR A 46 -10.43 1.70 8.90
N ASP A 47 -11.52 1.34 9.57
CA ASP A 47 -12.88 1.51 9.07
C ASP A 47 -13.28 2.99 9.09
N ALA A 48 -12.92 3.71 10.16
CA ALA A 48 -13.12 5.15 10.25
C ALA A 48 -12.32 5.91 9.17
N MET A 49 -11.08 5.49 8.92
CA MET A 49 -10.28 6.05 7.82
C MET A 49 -10.89 5.74 6.46
N ALA A 50 -11.35 4.51 6.22
CA ALA A 50 -12.01 4.10 4.98
C ALA A 50 -13.26 4.95 4.70
N ALA A 51 -14.09 5.15 5.73
CA ALA A 51 -15.27 6.01 5.64
C ALA A 51 -14.89 7.47 5.35
N ALA A 52 -13.82 7.98 5.95
CA ALA A 52 -13.33 9.34 5.72
C ALA A 52 -12.78 9.54 4.29
N LEU A 53 -12.06 8.57 3.73
CA LEU A 53 -11.58 8.61 2.35
C LEU A 53 -12.75 8.71 1.34
N LEU A 54 -13.85 8.01 1.62
CA LEU A 54 -15.05 8.03 0.79
C LEU A 54 -16.00 9.20 1.10
N ALA A 55 -15.80 9.89 2.21
CA ALA A 55 -16.62 11.04 2.58
C ALA A 55 -16.47 12.16 1.54
N ARG A 56 -17.55 12.93 1.36
CA ARG A 56 -17.54 14.15 0.53
C ARG A 56 -16.61 15.22 1.09
N ASN A 57 -16.39 15.17 2.39
CA ASN A 57 -15.77 16.20 3.19
C ASN A 57 -14.55 15.66 3.93
N TRP A 58 -13.36 16.09 3.48
CA TRP A 58 -12.07 15.59 3.96
C TRP A 58 -11.47 16.41 5.12
N TRP A 59 -12.33 17.12 5.87
CA TRP A 59 -11.92 17.86 7.07
C TRP A 59 -11.27 16.95 8.11
N SER A 60 -11.75 15.72 8.25
CA SER A 60 -11.17 14.72 9.15
C SER A 60 -9.81 14.22 8.68
N LEU A 61 -9.51 14.22 7.38
CA LEU A 61 -8.22 13.78 6.84
C LEU A 61 -7.13 14.86 6.99
N ALA A 62 -7.50 16.12 7.20
CA ALA A 62 -6.56 17.22 7.33
C ALA A 62 -5.85 17.18 8.69
N VAL A 63 -4.61 16.68 8.72
CA VAL A 63 -3.76 16.75 9.92
C VAL A 63 -3.39 18.21 10.19
N ASN A 64 -3.88 18.77 11.31
CA ASN A 64 -3.67 20.17 11.71
C ASN A 64 -4.07 21.19 10.62
N PRO A 65 -5.38 21.38 10.33
CA PRO A 65 -5.81 22.33 9.32
C PRO A 65 -5.39 23.74 9.77
N ARG A 66 -4.36 24.32 9.13
CA ARG A 66 -4.02 25.72 9.38
C ARG A 66 -5.24 26.57 9.01
N PRO A 67 -5.75 27.43 9.91
CA PRO A 67 -6.91 28.27 9.63
C PRO A 67 -6.49 29.41 8.69
N ARG A 68 -6.30 29.09 7.41
CA ARG A 68 -6.41 30.08 6.34
C ARG A 68 -7.89 30.18 5.97
N ARG A 69 -8.33 31.35 5.52
CA ARG A 69 -9.70 31.60 5.01
C ARG A 69 -9.94 30.75 3.76
N TRP A 70 -10.18 29.47 3.94
CA TRP A 70 -10.64 28.60 2.88
C TRP A 70 -12.16 28.80 2.76
N HIS A 71 -12.60 29.44 1.68
CA HIS A 71 -14.01 29.50 1.31
C HIS A 71 -14.52 28.14 0.76
N ARG A 72 -13.66 27.12 0.71
CA ARG A 72 -13.87 25.73 0.25
C ARG A 72 -13.20 24.76 1.24
N GLN A 73 -13.45 23.45 1.13
CA GLN A 73 -12.79 22.44 2.00
C GLN A 73 -11.25 22.56 1.91
N PRO A 74 -10.51 22.41 3.03
CA PRO A 74 -9.07 22.59 3.04
C PRO A 74 -8.42 21.41 2.29
N PRO A 75 -7.40 21.66 1.47
CA PRO A 75 -6.62 20.58 0.90
C PRO A 75 -5.92 19.80 2.02
N VAL A 76 -5.91 18.49 1.91
CA VAL A 76 -5.09 17.64 2.77
C VAL A 76 -3.68 17.67 2.18
N ALA A 77 -2.73 18.27 2.89
CA ALA A 77 -1.37 18.46 2.39
C ALA A 77 -0.76 17.10 1.96
N GLY A 78 -0.34 17.01 0.70
CA GLY A 78 0.22 15.79 0.08
C GLY A 78 -0.82 14.79 -0.46
N LEU A 79 -2.10 14.88 -0.07
CA LEU A 79 -3.19 14.06 -0.62
C LEU A 79 -4.02 14.83 -1.67
N GLY A 80 -3.95 16.16 -1.64
CA GLY A 80 -4.66 17.04 -2.55
C GLY A 80 -6.06 17.38 -2.09
N TYR A 81 -6.97 17.51 -3.05
CA TYR A 81 -8.38 17.82 -2.83
C TYR A 81 -9.25 16.88 -3.66
N PRO A 82 -10.44 16.50 -3.14
CA PRO A 82 -11.36 15.70 -3.91
C PRO A 82 -11.80 16.51 -5.13
N THR A 83 -11.85 15.87 -6.29
CA THR A 83 -12.38 16.49 -7.50
C THR A 83 -13.89 16.71 -7.31
N VAL A 84 -14.29 17.95 -6.99
CA VAL A 84 -15.70 18.32 -6.86
C VAL A 84 -16.22 18.76 -8.23
N THR A 85 -16.72 17.83 -9.03
CA THR A 85 -17.56 18.14 -10.20
C THR A 85 -19.03 18.29 -9.75
N GLU A 86 -19.89 18.84 -10.62
CA GLU A 86 -21.35 18.95 -10.37
C GLU A 86 -21.99 17.61 -9.97
N ASN A 87 -21.38 16.49 -10.36
CA ASN A 87 -21.87 15.15 -10.05
C ASN A 87 -21.27 14.49 -8.80
N ASP A 88 -20.26 15.07 -8.12
CA ASP A 88 -19.69 14.60 -6.84
C ASP A 88 -19.73 13.06 -6.63
N THR A 89 -19.38 12.32 -7.67
CA THR A 89 -19.66 10.90 -7.74
C THR A 89 -18.46 10.15 -7.21
N ILE A 90 -18.70 9.43 -6.12
CA ILE A 90 -17.89 8.26 -5.79
C ILE A 90 -17.86 7.37 -7.05
N ARG A 91 -16.66 7.10 -7.56
CA ARG A 91 -16.43 6.18 -8.68
C ARG A 91 -16.51 4.77 -8.13
N GLN A 92 -17.44 3.99 -8.68
CA GLN A 92 -17.45 2.54 -8.50
C GLN A 92 -16.98 1.91 -9.79
N GLY A 93 -15.95 1.07 -9.70
CA GLY A 93 -15.33 0.49 -10.88
C GLY A 93 -14.85 -0.93 -10.65
N SER A 94 -14.20 -1.44 -11.69
CA SER A 94 -13.60 -2.77 -11.69
C SER A 94 -12.11 -2.62 -12.01
N LEU A 95 -11.25 -3.35 -11.31
CA LEU A 95 -9.83 -3.46 -11.67
C LEU A 95 -9.61 -4.07 -13.06
N ARG A 96 -10.65 -4.69 -13.65
CA ARG A 96 -10.65 -5.26 -15.00
C ARG A 96 -11.09 -4.27 -16.09
N GLU A 97 -11.48 -3.06 -15.73
CA GLU A 97 -11.92 -2.10 -16.73
C GLU A 97 -10.75 -1.63 -17.59
N ASP A 98 -10.99 -1.49 -18.90
CA ASP A 98 -10.05 -0.81 -19.78
C ASP A 98 -10.12 0.69 -19.48
N LEU A 99 -8.96 1.30 -19.33
CA LEU A 99 -8.85 2.71 -18.99
C LEU A 99 -8.50 3.52 -20.23
N TYR A 100 -9.42 4.40 -20.59
CA TYR A 100 -9.21 5.44 -21.57
C TYR A 100 -9.10 6.77 -20.81
N GLY A 101 -7.87 7.21 -20.48
CA GLY A 101 -7.70 8.42 -19.69
C GLY A 101 -6.29 8.70 -19.18
N PHE A 102 -6.20 9.71 -18.31
CA PHE A 102 -4.97 10.23 -17.71
C PHE A 102 -4.80 9.84 -16.23
N ASP A 103 -5.63 8.92 -15.71
CA ASP A 103 -5.48 8.45 -14.33
C ASP A 103 -4.17 7.66 -14.24
N GLU A 104 -3.23 8.11 -13.40
CA GLU A 104 -1.91 7.47 -13.28
C GLU A 104 -1.86 6.49 -12.13
N TRP A 105 -2.32 6.93 -10.96
CA TRP A 105 -2.24 6.16 -9.72
C TRP A 105 -3.62 5.86 -9.13
N MET A 106 -3.74 4.71 -8.47
CA MET A 106 -4.89 4.38 -7.64
C MET A 106 -4.47 3.73 -6.33
N TYR A 107 -5.02 4.24 -5.23
CA TYR A 107 -4.71 3.85 -3.86
C TYR A 107 -5.95 3.23 -3.22
N LEU A 108 -5.94 1.91 -3.03
CA LEU A 108 -7.06 1.18 -2.45
C LEU A 108 -6.71 0.62 -1.07
N LEU A 109 -7.44 1.09 -0.07
CA LEU A 109 -7.42 0.55 1.28
C LEU A 109 -8.20 -0.78 1.32
N ARG A 110 -7.62 -1.80 1.96
CA ARG A 110 -8.28 -3.04 2.34
C ARG A 110 -8.48 -3.04 3.86
N PRO A 111 -9.67 -2.66 4.36
CA PRO A 111 -9.87 -2.44 5.78
C PRO A 111 -9.69 -3.71 6.62
N ASP A 112 -10.12 -4.85 6.07
CA ASP A 112 -10.01 -6.19 6.64
C ASP A 112 -8.56 -6.62 6.89
N GLN A 113 -7.62 -6.16 6.05
CA GLN A 113 -6.22 -6.55 6.09
C GLN A 113 -5.29 -5.43 6.58
N ARG A 114 -5.81 -4.21 6.77
CA ARG A 114 -5.02 -3.00 7.07
C ARG A 114 -3.90 -2.76 6.04
N LEU A 115 -4.24 -3.02 4.78
CA LEU A 115 -3.32 -2.88 3.64
C LEU A 115 -3.74 -1.72 2.77
N LEU A 116 -2.75 -1.02 2.24
CA LEU A 116 -2.91 -0.09 1.14
C LEU A 116 -2.29 -0.72 -0.12
N VAL A 117 -3.09 -0.90 -1.16
CA VAL A 117 -2.64 -1.42 -2.45
C VAL A 117 -2.59 -0.28 -3.45
N VAL A 118 -1.46 -0.13 -4.12
CA VAL A 118 -1.20 0.88 -5.12
C VAL A 118 -1.28 0.24 -6.51
N TYR A 119 -2.00 0.88 -7.41
CA TYR A 119 -2.13 0.48 -8.81
C TYR A 119 -1.67 1.61 -9.73
N GLU A 120 -1.11 1.23 -10.87
CA GLU A 120 -0.67 2.11 -11.95
C GLU A 120 -1.44 1.80 -13.23
N ALA A 121 -1.82 2.83 -13.98
CA ALA A 121 -2.58 2.69 -15.23
C ALA A 121 -1.87 3.25 -16.47
N THR A 122 -1.12 4.35 -16.35
CA THR A 122 -0.63 5.13 -17.50
C THR A 122 0.18 4.33 -18.52
N VAL A 123 1.04 3.42 -18.06
CA VAL A 123 1.88 2.58 -18.93
C VAL A 123 1.17 1.33 -19.46
N HIS A 124 -0.03 1.01 -18.97
CA HIS A 124 -0.64 -0.29 -19.19
C HIS A 124 -2.05 -0.24 -19.81
N GLY A 125 -2.72 0.91 -19.80
CA GLY A 125 -4.11 1.05 -20.29
C GLY A 125 -5.13 0.30 -19.45
N ARG A 126 -4.73 -0.23 -18.29
CA ARG A 126 -5.51 -1.01 -17.33
C ARG A 126 -4.87 -0.87 -15.96
N TRP A 127 -5.62 -1.13 -14.90
CA TRP A 127 -5.07 -1.15 -13.54
C TRP A 127 -4.14 -2.35 -13.36
N LEU A 128 -2.84 -2.10 -13.22
CA LEU A 128 -1.87 -3.10 -12.76
C LEU A 128 -1.40 -2.75 -11.35
N ARG A 129 -1.23 -3.77 -10.52
CA ARG A 129 -0.78 -3.57 -9.14
C ARG A 129 0.70 -3.18 -9.16
N HIS A 130 1.00 -2.02 -8.59
CA HIS A 130 2.36 -1.51 -8.47
C HIS A 130 3.00 -1.95 -7.14
N SER A 131 2.32 -1.75 -6.00
CA SER A 131 2.87 -2.14 -4.69
C SER A 131 1.79 -2.38 -3.61
N VAL A 132 2.18 -3.04 -2.50
CA VAL A 132 1.32 -3.36 -1.35
C VAL A 132 2.03 -2.96 -0.07
N HIS A 133 1.34 -2.25 0.81
CA HIS A 133 1.90 -1.63 2.02
C HIS A 133 1.01 -1.90 3.22
N HIS A 134 1.57 -2.31 4.36
CA HIS A 134 0.80 -2.32 5.60
C HIS A 134 0.58 -0.88 6.10
N LEU A 135 -0.55 -0.62 6.75
CA LEU A 135 -0.74 0.68 7.42
C LEU A 135 0.16 0.81 8.66
N ASP A 136 0.43 -0.28 9.36
CA ASP A 136 1.46 -0.31 10.41
C ASP A 136 2.82 -0.61 9.77
N PRO A 137 3.78 0.33 9.76
CA PRO A 137 5.08 0.13 9.12
C PRO A 137 5.92 -0.97 9.78
N VAL A 138 5.63 -1.35 11.03
CA VAL A 138 6.31 -2.48 11.69
C VAL A 138 5.95 -3.81 11.03
N GLU A 139 4.77 -3.88 10.41
CA GLU A 139 4.28 -5.06 9.74
C GLU A 139 4.88 -5.24 8.33
N ASP A 140 5.50 -4.21 7.75
CA ASP A 140 6.18 -4.35 6.46
C ASP A 140 7.41 -5.26 6.56
N LEU A 141 7.52 -6.25 5.67
CA LEU A 141 8.74 -7.07 5.54
C LEU A 141 9.84 -6.40 4.73
N PHE A 142 9.46 -5.54 3.78
CA PHE A 142 10.35 -4.92 2.82
C PHE A 142 10.03 -3.44 2.76
N VAL A 143 10.99 -2.60 3.14
CA VAL A 143 10.84 -1.14 3.14
C VAL A 143 11.83 -0.56 2.15
N THR A 144 11.35 0.28 1.24
CA THR A 144 12.22 1.06 0.35
C THR A 144 12.76 2.26 1.14
N ALA A 145 14.05 2.24 1.43
CA ALA A 145 14.76 3.39 2.00
C ALA A 145 15.20 4.32 0.86
N PRO A 146 15.06 5.65 1.03
CA PRO A 146 15.57 6.59 0.05
C PRO A 146 17.08 6.42 -0.09
N ALA A 147 17.59 6.41 -1.32
CA ALA A 147 19.03 6.39 -1.57
C ALA A 147 19.66 7.61 -0.88
N LEU A 148 20.68 7.38 -0.06
CA LEU A 148 21.41 8.45 0.64
C LEU A 148 21.85 9.51 -0.38
N ALA A 149 21.24 10.69 -0.29
CA ALA A 149 21.56 11.94 -1.00
C ALA A 149 22.26 11.77 -2.36
N GLY A 150 21.52 11.38 -3.41
CA GLY A 150 22.08 11.34 -4.75
C GLY A 150 21.29 10.56 -5.80
N GLY A 151 19.97 10.78 -5.90
CA GLY A 151 19.18 10.37 -7.09
C GLY A 151 19.26 8.90 -7.52
N GLY A 152 19.65 7.99 -6.61
CA GLY A 152 19.70 6.56 -6.88
C GLY A 152 18.33 5.89 -6.72
N SER A 153 18.16 4.73 -7.35
CA SER A 153 17.02 3.84 -7.09
C SER A 153 16.94 3.53 -5.59
N GLY A 154 15.75 3.62 -5.00
CA GLY A 154 15.55 3.32 -3.57
C GLY A 154 16.04 1.93 -3.21
N MET A 155 16.74 1.81 -2.08
CA MET A 155 17.26 0.53 -1.59
C MET A 155 16.15 -0.22 -0.86
N THR A 156 15.94 -1.50 -1.17
CA THR A 156 14.93 -2.30 -0.46
C THR A 156 15.57 -3.04 0.70
N VAL A 157 15.09 -2.77 1.91
CA VAL A 157 15.62 -3.35 3.15
C VAL A 157 14.65 -4.38 3.73
N CYS A 158 15.14 -5.57 4.04
CA CYS A 158 14.39 -6.57 4.79
C CYS A 158 14.35 -6.19 6.28
N THR A 159 13.16 -5.98 6.83
CA THR A 159 12.99 -5.57 8.24
C THR A 159 13.28 -6.68 9.24
N VAL A 160 13.33 -7.94 8.79
CA VAL A 160 13.60 -9.11 9.65
C VAL A 160 15.09 -9.31 9.90
N CYS A 161 15.92 -9.20 8.86
CA CYS A 161 17.35 -9.52 8.95
C CYS A 161 18.29 -8.35 8.59
N GLY A 162 17.76 -7.24 8.12
CA GLY A 162 18.53 -6.06 7.70
C GLY A 162 19.23 -6.21 6.34
N ALA A 163 18.91 -7.24 5.55
CA ALA A 163 19.48 -7.39 4.21
C ALA A 163 19.04 -6.26 3.29
N VAL A 164 19.94 -5.76 2.45
CA VAL A 164 19.71 -4.62 1.54
C VAL A 164 19.85 -5.13 0.10
N ASP A 165 18.83 -4.91 -0.72
CA ASP A 165 18.75 -5.35 -2.13
C ASP A 165 18.96 -6.86 -2.35
N GLU A 166 18.84 -7.66 -1.29
CA GLU A 166 18.84 -9.12 -1.30
C GLU A 166 17.39 -9.66 -1.35
N ILE A 167 16.60 -9.12 -2.28
CA ILE A 167 15.16 -9.36 -2.39
C ILE A 167 14.82 -9.88 -3.78
N ASP A 168 14.26 -11.09 -3.84
CA ASP A 168 13.66 -11.63 -5.06
C ASP A 168 12.20 -11.17 -5.15
N HIS A 169 11.78 -10.75 -6.34
CA HIS A 169 10.40 -10.44 -6.67
C HIS A 169 9.95 -11.22 -7.90
N VAL A 170 8.84 -11.93 -7.77
CA VAL A 170 8.20 -12.69 -8.84
C VAL A 170 6.78 -12.18 -9.01
N GLU A 171 6.38 -11.96 -10.25
CA GLU A 171 5.01 -11.64 -10.65
C GLU A 171 4.55 -12.65 -11.71
N VAL A 172 3.41 -13.31 -11.47
CA VAL A 172 2.83 -14.27 -12.41
C VAL A 172 1.33 -14.00 -12.58
N PRO A 173 0.75 -14.25 -13.77
CA PRO A 173 -0.69 -14.14 -13.96
C PRO A 173 -1.45 -14.99 -12.95
N SER A 174 -2.40 -14.38 -12.24
CA SER A 174 -3.14 -15.08 -11.19
C SER A 174 -4.07 -16.14 -11.79
N MET A 175 -4.16 -17.30 -11.13
CA MET A 175 -5.16 -18.32 -11.47
C MET A 175 -6.60 -17.86 -11.19
N ALA A 176 -6.78 -16.72 -10.50
CA ALA A 176 -8.09 -16.08 -10.34
C ALA A 176 -8.72 -15.60 -11.66
N GLY A 177 -7.96 -15.59 -12.76
CA GLY A 177 -8.39 -15.10 -14.06
C GLY A 177 -8.40 -13.57 -14.16
N TYR A 178 -7.72 -12.89 -13.23
CA TYR A 178 -7.48 -11.44 -13.25
C TYR A 178 -6.36 -11.09 -12.28
N GLY A 179 -5.63 -10.00 -12.55
CA GLY A 179 -4.51 -9.56 -11.74
C GLY A 179 -3.32 -10.52 -11.79
N HIS A 180 -2.33 -10.25 -10.94
CA HIS A 180 -1.15 -11.09 -10.80
C HIS A 180 -1.01 -11.59 -9.36
N ASP A 181 -0.49 -12.80 -9.22
CA ASP A 181 0.06 -13.26 -7.95
C ASP A 181 1.49 -12.74 -7.88
N THR A 182 1.85 -12.06 -6.80
CA THR A 182 3.26 -11.68 -6.56
C THR A 182 3.82 -12.43 -5.39
N ALA A 183 5.11 -12.71 -5.44
CA ALA A 183 5.88 -13.23 -4.33
C ALA A 183 7.16 -12.38 -4.20
N THR A 184 7.34 -11.74 -3.06
CA THR A 184 8.56 -11.03 -2.70
C THR A 184 9.21 -11.77 -1.54
N SER A 185 10.49 -12.10 -1.64
CA SER A 185 11.21 -12.86 -0.61
C SER A 185 12.62 -12.34 -0.38
N CYS A 186 13.05 -12.29 0.89
CA CYS A 186 14.44 -12.06 1.23
C CYS A 186 15.26 -13.32 0.96
N THR A 187 16.29 -13.23 0.12
CA THR A 187 17.16 -14.38 -0.18
C THR A 187 18.03 -14.78 1.02
N ARG A 188 18.25 -13.86 1.97
CA ARG A 188 19.05 -14.09 3.19
C ARG A 188 18.30 -14.84 4.29
N CYS A 189 17.13 -14.35 4.69
CA CYS A 189 16.37 -14.95 5.80
C CYS A 189 15.19 -15.82 5.34
N GLY A 190 14.80 -15.75 4.07
CA GLY A 190 13.66 -16.49 3.53
C GLY A 190 12.29 -15.98 3.98
N SER A 191 12.22 -14.83 4.67
CA SER A 191 10.94 -14.16 4.93
C SER A 191 10.32 -13.70 3.63
N SER A 192 9.00 -13.82 3.48
CA SER A 192 8.32 -13.55 2.23
C SER A 192 6.94 -12.93 2.41
N VAL A 193 6.53 -12.15 1.42
CA VAL A 193 5.15 -11.70 1.20
C VAL A 193 4.69 -12.30 -0.11
N THR A 194 3.61 -13.08 -0.09
CA THR A 194 2.88 -13.46 -1.29
C THR A 194 1.60 -12.65 -1.35
N THR A 195 1.16 -12.26 -2.54
CA THR A 195 -0.12 -11.56 -2.66
C THR A 195 -0.88 -12.07 -3.87
N ASP A 196 -2.17 -12.34 -3.69
CA ASP A 196 -3.07 -12.74 -4.76
C ASP A 196 -4.34 -11.87 -4.78
N PRO A 197 -5.01 -11.72 -5.93
CA PRO A 197 -6.18 -10.86 -6.07
C PRO A 197 -7.40 -11.33 -5.28
N MET A 198 -7.51 -12.62 -4.96
CA MET A 198 -8.66 -13.25 -4.30
C MET A 198 -8.56 -13.21 -2.78
N PHE A 199 -7.39 -13.56 -2.22
CA PHE A 199 -7.18 -13.69 -0.78
C PHE A 199 -6.34 -12.56 -0.18
N GLY A 200 -5.71 -11.72 -1.02
CA GLY A 200 -4.95 -10.56 -0.56
C GLY A 200 -3.49 -10.89 -0.26
N ALA A 201 -2.89 -10.26 0.75
CA ALA A 201 -1.47 -10.51 1.09
C ALA A 201 -1.34 -11.55 2.21
N HIS A 202 -0.41 -12.49 2.02
CA HIS A 202 0.03 -13.43 3.03
C HIS A 202 1.51 -13.22 3.33
N LEU A 203 1.82 -13.11 4.62
CA LEU A 203 3.14 -12.74 5.11
C LEU A 203 3.72 -13.89 5.93
N THR A 204 4.93 -14.32 5.59
CA THR A 204 5.69 -15.33 6.29
C THR A 204 6.98 -14.72 6.85
N ARG A 205 7.04 -14.50 8.17
CA ARG A 205 8.27 -14.14 8.87
C ARG A 205 9.04 -15.41 9.22
N LYS A 206 10.31 -15.48 8.82
CA LYS A 206 11.23 -16.52 9.29
C LYS A 206 11.93 -16.06 10.57
N PRO A 207 12.09 -16.93 11.58
CA PRO A 207 12.90 -16.61 12.75
C PRO A 207 14.32 -16.21 12.32
N TRP A 208 14.82 -15.09 12.85
CA TRP A 208 16.15 -14.59 12.56
C TRP A 208 16.80 -13.99 13.82
N PRO A 209 18.08 -14.29 14.12
CA PRO A 209 18.96 -15.23 13.41
C PRO A 209 18.44 -16.69 13.50
N PRO A 210 18.82 -17.58 12.57
CA PRO A 210 18.39 -18.97 12.61
C PRO A 210 18.81 -19.57 13.95
N HIS A 211 17.86 -20.11 14.73
CA HIS A 211 18.24 -20.88 15.90
C HIS A 211 19.04 -22.09 15.43
N ALA A 212 20.25 -22.26 15.95
CA ALA A 212 20.98 -23.51 15.76
C ALA A 212 20.08 -24.65 16.25
N PRO A 213 19.96 -25.76 15.49
CA PRO A 213 19.24 -26.92 16.01
C PRO A 213 19.90 -27.29 17.33
N THR A 214 19.11 -27.34 18.40
CA THR A 214 19.56 -27.78 19.71
C THR A 214 20.17 -29.16 19.52
N THR A 215 21.50 -29.24 19.52
CA THR A 215 22.21 -30.52 19.56
C THR A 215 21.74 -31.19 20.84
N GLY A 216 20.94 -32.25 20.72
CA GLY A 216 20.55 -33.04 21.86
C GLY A 216 21.80 -33.63 22.47
N ASP A 217 22.23 -33.08 23.61
CA ASP A 217 23.12 -33.75 24.54
C ASP A 217 22.40 -35.03 25.00
N GLY A 218 22.79 -36.14 24.37
CA GLY A 218 22.30 -37.48 24.64
C GLY A 218 23.43 -38.49 24.52
N GLU A 219 24.62 -38.15 25.01
CA GLU A 219 25.72 -39.09 25.16
C GLU A 219 25.62 -39.78 26.53
N GLY A 220 25.47 -41.11 26.49
CA GLY A 220 26.15 -42.01 27.44
C GLY A 220 25.53 -42.23 28.82
N GLY A 221 24.64 -43.22 28.92
CA GLY A 221 24.25 -43.85 30.18
C GLY A 221 24.12 -45.36 30.06
N ALA A 222 25.11 -46.03 29.45
CA ALA A 222 25.26 -47.48 29.54
C ALA A 222 26.21 -47.81 30.68
N ARG A 223 25.64 -48.21 31.84
CA ARG A 223 26.06 -49.30 32.72
C ARG A 223 25.19 -49.37 33.97
#